data_AF-A0A2R7IN30-F1
#
_entry.id   AF-A0A2R7IN30-F1
#
_cell.length_a   1.000
_cell.length_b   1.000
_cell.length_c   1.000
_cell.angle_alpha   90.00
_cell.angle_beta   90.00
_cell.angle_gamma   90.00
#
_symmetry.space_group_name_H-M   'P 1'
#
loop_
_entity.id
_entity.type
_entity.pdbx_description
1 polymer ?
#
loop_
_entity_poly.entity_id
_entity_poly.type
_entity_poly.pdbx_seq_one_letter_code
_entity_poly.pdbx_strand_id
1 'polypeptide(L)'
;MRGQLLLASARTPYMRAGLSWATRDALRLDIRELDGARMLELLGDPVVTVSIGGSDGEFKPLASMLIQPVTADVLQLMIDSLAEGLPPLGVEIEETPDEAAVIMTLLREAGWRSAEDAITEVAKLRAELKTLNGPFELSRENPGGDPVLVSYATVGLLLEAHLALLVEADDHKRTRSTLDARIAALTEAGDALSDQVATAMGERDALAVERDTLKERVDELEAAAAKAATPSSKKPKPPVAPA
;
A
#
# COMPACT_ATOMS: atom_id res chain seq x y z
N MET A 1 1.86 -18.29 -0.45
CA MET A 1 0.99 -17.37 -1.22
C MET A 1 -0.34 -17.07 -0.54
N ARG A 2 -0.66 -17.71 0.60
CA ARG A 2 -1.81 -17.32 1.43
C ARG A 2 -1.75 -15.82 1.74
N GLY A 3 -2.87 -15.12 1.56
CA GLY A 3 -2.94 -13.68 1.78
C GLY A 3 -2.47 -12.81 0.61
N GLN A 4 -2.09 -13.40 -0.53
CA GLN A 4 -1.87 -12.63 -1.76
C GLN A 4 -3.10 -12.61 -2.66
N LEU A 5 -3.29 -11.50 -3.34
CA LEU A 5 -4.28 -11.32 -4.40
C LEU A 5 -3.56 -11.26 -5.76
N LEU A 6 -4.19 -11.86 -6.75
CA LEU A 6 -3.81 -11.73 -8.15
C LEU A 6 -4.94 -11.03 -8.90
N LEU A 7 -4.65 -9.86 -9.44
CA LEU A 7 -5.62 -9.01 -10.12
C LEU A 7 -5.27 -8.88 -11.60
N ALA A 8 -6.13 -9.38 -12.48
CA ALA A 8 -5.97 -9.23 -13.92
C ALA A 8 -7.07 -8.33 -14.48
N SER A 9 -6.69 -7.35 -15.31
CA SER A 9 -7.64 -6.52 -16.05
C SER A 9 -7.65 -6.91 -17.52
N ALA A 10 -8.85 -7.03 -18.09
CA ALA A 10 -9.04 -7.20 -19.53
C ALA A 10 -8.79 -5.91 -20.33
N ARG A 11 -8.59 -4.76 -19.66
CA ARG A 11 -8.37 -3.45 -20.27
C ARG A 11 -7.05 -2.83 -19.82
N THR A 12 -6.38 -2.16 -20.76
CA THR A 12 -5.11 -1.46 -20.53
C THR A 12 -5.04 -0.17 -21.35
N PRO A 13 -4.69 0.98 -20.74
CA PRO A 13 -4.52 1.19 -19.31
C PRO A 13 -5.86 1.10 -18.57
N TYR A 14 -5.82 0.72 -17.30
CA TYR A 14 -7.02 0.65 -16.46
C TYR A 14 -6.72 1.18 -15.06
N MET A 15 -7.66 1.91 -14.48
CA MET A 15 -7.52 2.54 -13.16
C MET A 15 -8.84 2.42 -12.41
N ARG A 16 -8.82 1.81 -11.23
CA ARG A 16 -9.99 1.69 -10.34
C ARG A 16 -9.55 1.32 -8.92
N ALA A 17 -10.35 1.69 -7.91
CA ALA A 17 -10.09 1.39 -6.50
C ALA A 17 -8.68 1.83 -6.01
N GLY A 18 -8.14 2.90 -6.60
CA GLY A 18 -6.78 3.40 -6.31
C GLY A 18 -5.64 2.60 -6.94
N LEU A 19 -5.94 1.58 -7.75
CA LEU A 19 -4.95 0.77 -8.47
C LEU A 19 -4.85 1.20 -9.93
N SER A 20 -3.66 1.03 -10.53
CA SER A 20 -3.40 1.30 -11.95
C SER A 20 -2.68 0.13 -12.62
N TRP A 21 -3.22 -0.33 -13.76
CA TRP A 21 -2.58 -1.31 -14.64
C TRP A 21 -2.00 -0.59 -15.85
N ALA A 22 -0.67 -0.53 -15.93
CA ALA A 22 0.05 0.01 -17.09
C ALA A 22 0.14 -1.01 -18.23
N THR A 23 0.21 -2.31 -17.90
CA THR A 23 0.29 -3.44 -18.83
C THR A 23 -0.84 -4.44 -18.60
N ARG A 24 -0.93 -5.47 -19.45
CA ARG A 24 -1.92 -6.56 -19.29
C ARG A 24 -1.51 -7.58 -18.23
N ASP A 25 -0.38 -7.35 -17.58
CA ASP A 25 0.15 -8.28 -16.59
C ASP A 25 -0.70 -8.25 -15.33
N ALA A 26 -0.84 -9.42 -14.71
CA ALA A 26 -1.60 -9.54 -13.48
C ALA A 26 -0.82 -8.92 -12.33
N LEU A 27 -1.49 -8.04 -11.59
CA LEU A 27 -0.91 -7.32 -10.47
C LEU A 27 -1.03 -8.20 -9.21
N ARG A 28 0.09 -8.38 -8.50
CA ARG A 28 0.13 -9.10 -7.22
C ARG A 28 0.13 -8.11 -6.08
N LEU A 29 -0.77 -8.31 -5.13
CA LEU A 29 -0.91 -7.47 -3.93
C LEU A 29 -0.98 -8.34 -2.69
N ASP A 30 -0.53 -7.81 -1.55
CA ASP A 30 -0.97 -8.34 -0.27
C ASP A 30 -2.45 -7.97 -0.05
N ILE A 31 -3.25 -8.90 0.47
CA ILE A 31 -4.68 -8.69 0.73
C ILE A 31 -4.93 -7.52 1.69
N ARG A 32 -3.95 -7.19 2.55
CA ARG A 32 -4.00 -6.09 3.52
C ARG A 32 -3.81 -4.71 2.88
N GLU A 33 -3.41 -4.64 1.62
CA GLU A 33 -3.28 -3.36 0.89
C GLU A 33 -4.64 -2.85 0.37
N LEU A 34 -5.70 -3.66 0.48
CA LEU A 34 -7.06 -3.29 0.11
C LEU A 34 -7.96 -3.28 1.33
N ASP A 35 -8.91 -2.35 1.35
CA ASP A 35 -10.04 -2.38 2.28
C ASP A 35 -11.25 -3.07 1.63
N GLY A 36 -12.25 -3.42 2.44
CA GLY A 36 -13.46 -4.08 1.99
C GLY A 36 -14.24 -3.30 0.92
N ALA A 37 -14.17 -1.95 0.93
CA ALA A 37 -14.86 -1.11 -0.05
C ALA A 37 -14.17 -1.13 -1.41
N ARG A 38 -12.84 -1.00 -1.44
CA ARG A 38 -12.01 -1.11 -2.65
C ARG A 38 -12.11 -2.50 -3.26
N MET A 39 -12.11 -3.53 -2.42
CA MET A 39 -12.29 -4.92 -2.87
C MET A 39 -13.67 -5.12 -3.50
N LEU A 40 -14.72 -4.52 -2.92
CA LEU A 40 -16.08 -4.55 -3.48
C LEU A 40 -16.14 -3.85 -4.85
N GLU A 41 -15.48 -2.70 -4.99
CA GLU A 41 -15.42 -1.97 -6.27
C GLU A 41 -14.76 -2.79 -7.37
N LEU A 42 -13.68 -3.54 -7.05
CA LEU A 42 -12.97 -4.39 -7.99
C LEU A 42 -13.81 -5.61 -8.39
N LEU A 43 -14.47 -6.26 -7.43
CA LEU A 43 -15.34 -7.41 -7.69
C LEU A 43 -16.61 -7.01 -8.48
N GLY A 44 -17.04 -5.75 -8.36
CA GLY A 44 -18.14 -5.19 -9.14
C GLY A 44 -17.75 -4.79 -10.57
N ASP A 45 -16.46 -4.84 -10.93
CA ASP A 45 -16.01 -4.53 -12.29
C ASP A 45 -15.93 -5.80 -13.16
N PRO A 46 -16.73 -5.93 -14.23
CA PRO A 46 -16.71 -7.10 -15.11
C PRO A 46 -15.39 -7.27 -15.89
N VAL A 47 -14.55 -6.23 -15.97
CA VAL A 47 -13.24 -6.32 -16.65
C VAL A 47 -12.10 -6.72 -15.73
N VAL A 48 -12.34 -6.80 -14.42
CA VAL A 48 -11.32 -7.21 -13.43
C VAL A 48 -11.62 -8.59 -12.92
N THR A 49 -10.62 -9.46 -12.96
CA THR A 49 -10.65 -10.75 -12.27
C THR A 49 -9.81 -10.64 -11.00
N VAL A 50 -10.44 -10.90 -9.85
CA VAL A 50 -9.79 -10.97 -8.55
C VAL A 50 -9.64 -12.43 -8.15
N SER A 51 -8.42 -12.87 -7.92
CA SER A 51 -8.12 -14.22 -7.43
C SER A 51 -7.34 -14.17 -6.12
N ILE A 52 -7.60 -15.13 -5.24
CA ILE A 52 -6.96 -15.24 -3.93
C ILE A 52 -6.01 -16.44 -3.88
N GLY A 53 -4.82 -16.22 -3.35
CA GLY A 53 -3.80 -17.25 -3.18
C GLY A 53 -4.14 -18.17 -2.01
N GLY A 54 -4.19 -19.47 -2.28
CA GLY A 54 -4.36 -20.52 -1.28
C GLY A 54 -3.04 -20.91 -0.59
N SER A 55 -3.16 -21.81 0.40
CA SER A 55 -2.01 -22.46 1.04
C SER A 55 -1.31 -23.48 0.13
N ASP A 56 -2.01 -23.95 -0.90
CA ASP A 56 -1.53 -24.83 -1.97
C ASP A 56 -0.69 -24.10 -3.03
N GLY A 57 -0.61 -22.76 -2.97
CA GLY A 57 0.08 -21.94 -3.95
C GLY A 57 -0.74 -21.65 -5.21
N GLU A 58 -1.98 -22.13 -5.29
CA GLU A 58 -2.88 -21.84 -6.40
C GLU A 58 -3.69 -20.56 -6.14
N PHE A 59 -3.96 -19.81 -7.20
CA PHE A 59 -4.87 -18.68 -7.17
C PHE A 59 -6.26 -19.11 -7.63
N LYS A 60 -7.27 -18.89 -6.77
CA LYS A 60 -8.65 -19.24 -7.08
C LYS A 60 -9.50 -17.97 -7.23
N PRO A 61 -10.40 -17.88 -8.23
CA PRO A 61 -11.22 -16.69 -8.44
C PRO A 61 -12.08 -16.39 -7.21
N LEU A 62 -11.93 -15.21 -6.64
CA LEU A 62 -12.59 -14.83 -5.40
C LEU A 62 -14.11 -14.77 -5.56
N ALA A 63 -14.59 -14.32 -6.73
CA ALA A 63 -16.02 -14.27 -7.04
C ALA A 63 -16.72 -15.64 -6.94
N SER A 64 -15.98 -16.75 -7.14
CA SER A 64 -16.53 -18.11 -7.02
C SER A 64 -16.65 -18.61 -5.57
N MET A 65 -15.98 -17.95 -4.63
CA MET A 65 -15.92 -18.33 -3.22
C MET A 65 -16.88 -17.54 -2.34
N LEU A 66 -17.43 -16.43 -2.84
CA LEU A 66 -18.28 -15.53 -2.07
C LEU A 66 -19.77 -15.92 -2.18
N ILE A 67 -20.44 -15.97 -1.04
CA ILE A 67 -21.89 -16.15 -0.96
C ILE A 67 -22.54 -14.76 -1.10
N GLN A 68 -23.46 -14.61 -2.06
CA GLN A 68 -24.19 -13.36 -2.31
C GLN A 68 -25.32 -13.15 -1.28
N PRO A 69 -25.61 -11.90 -0.86
CA PRO A 69 -25.01 -10.65 -1.32
C PRO A 69 -23.68 -10.33 -0.61
N VAL A 70 -22.72 -9.82 -1.37
CA VAL A 70 -21.40 -9.41 -0.85
C VAL A 70 -21.45 -7.93 -0.48
N THR A 71 -21.11 -7.60 0.76
CA THR A 71 -20.98 -6.22 1.25
C THR A 71 -19.53 -5.88 1.58
N ALA A 72 -19.22 -4.59 1.69
CA ALA A 72 -17.89 -4.12 2.06
C ALA A 72 -17.46 -4.67 3.44
N ASP A 73 -18.38 -4.72 4.41
CA ASP A 73 -18.10 -5.23 5.76
C ASP A 73 -17.76 -6.73 5.75
N VAL A 74 -18.45 -7.52 4.92
CA VAL A 74 -18.17 -8.96 4.76
C VAL A 74 -16.78 -9.17 4.14
N LEU A 75 -16.41 -8.33 3.16
CA LEU A 75 -15.08 -8.38 2.57
C LEU A 75 -14.00 -7.91 3.54
N GLN A 76 -14.27 -6.90 4.37
CA GLN A 76 -13.35 -6.46 5.41
C GLN A 76 -13.11 -7.57 6.44
N LEU A 77 -14.16 -8.22 6.91
CA LEU A 77 -14.05 -9.36 7.83
C LEU A 77 -13.23 -10.51 7.23
N MET A 78 -13.39 -10.77 5.92
CA MET A 78 -12.59 -11.76 5.20
C MET A 78 -11.11 -11.35 5.14
N ILE A 79 -10.82 -10.08 4.84
CA ILE A 79 -9.46 -9.53 4.83
C ILE A 79 -8.83 -9.70 6.22
N ASP A 80 -9.53 -9.29 7.28
CA ASP A 80 -9.06 -9.36 8.66
C ASP A 80 -8.78 -10.80 9.09
N SER A 81 -9.71 -11.73 8.77
CA SER A 81 -9.56 -13.16 9.09
C SER A 81 -8.40 -13.82 8.34
N LEU A 82 -8.15 -13.41 7.10
CA LEU A 82 -7.01 -13.90 6.33
C LEU A 82 -5.70 -13.27 6.77
N ALA A 83 -5.74 -12.03 7.26
CA ALA A 83 -4.60 -11.29 7.78
C ALA A 83 -4.13 -11.80 9.16
N GLU A 84 -5.02 -12.34 9.99
CA GLU A 84 -4.75 -12.81 11.35
C GLU A 84 -3.67 -13.92 11.42
N GLY A 85 -3.37 -14.58 10.29
CA GLY A 85 -2.31 -15.60 10.19
C GLY A 85 -1.11 -15.20 9.32
N LEU A 86 -1.02 -13.95 8.86
CA LEU A 86 0.08 -13.49 8.00
C LEU A 86 1.18 -12.83 8.83
N PRO A 87 2.46 -13.04 8.47
CA PRO A 87 3.54 -12.25 9.06
C PRO A 87 3.30 -10.75 8.82
N PRO A 88 3.71 -9.86 9.74
CA PRO A 88 3.48 -8.43 9.60
C PRO A 88 3.98 -7.90 8.25
N LEU A 89 3.25 -6.94 7.68
CA LEU A 89 3.67 -6.25 6.45
C LEU A 89 5.09 -5.70 6.68
N GLY A 90 6.06 -6.18 5.90
CA GLY A 90 7.47 -5.76 6.01
C GLY A 90 8.43 -6.78 6.63
N VAL A 91 7.99 -7.97 7.04
CA VAL A 91 8.94 -9.06 7.35
C VAL A 91 9.39 -9.72 6.05
N GLU A 92 10.67 -9.54 5.74
CA GLU A 92 11.38 -10.23 4.67
C GLU A 92 10.99 -11.70 4.62
N ILE A 93 10.36 -12.12 3.52
CA ILE A 93 10.32 -13.53 3.16
C ILE A 93 11.74 -13.85 2.72
N GLU A 94 12.41 -14.67 3.53
CA GLU A 94 13.72 -15.29 3.33
C GLU A 94 14.10 -15.35 1.83
N GLU A 95 15.17 -14.64 1.49
CA GLU A 95 15.74 -14.56 0.15
C GLU A 95 15.93 -15.97 -0.43
N THR A 96 15.27 -16.24 -1.54
CA THR A 96 15.69 -17.29 -2.47
C THR A 96 17.17 -17.11 -2.83
N PRO A 97 17.93 -18.20 -3.08
CA PRO A 97 19.38 -18.22 -3.02
C PRO A 97 19.99 -17.07 -3.81
N ASP A 98 20.80 -16.26 -3.09
CA ASP A 98 21.56 -15.09 -3.54
C ASP A 98 21.72 -15.04 -5.06
N GLU A 99 20.75 -14.42 -5.74
CA GLU A 99 20.72 -14.32 -7.20
C GLU A 99 21.99 -13.62 -7.69
N ALA A 100 22.60 -12.75 -6.87
CA ALA A 100 23.88 -12.13 -7.17
C ALA A 100 25.02 -13.17 -7.20
N ALA A 101 25.02 -14.20 -6.36
CA ALA A 101 26.00 -15.28 -6.40
C ALA A 101 25.84 -16.16 -7.65
N VAL A 102 24.61 -16.43 -8.07
CA VAL A 102 24.32 -17.15 -9.32
C VAL A 102 24.79 -16.33 -10.54
N ILE A 103 24.49 -15.03 -10.54
CA ILE A 103 24.89 -14.10 -11.61
C ILE A 103 26.41 -13.97 -11.69
N MET A 104 27.09 -13.83 -10.56
CA MET A 104 28.56 -13.76 -10.53
C MET A 104 29.23 -15.07 -10.99
N THR A 105 28.55 -16.20 -10.81
CA THR A 105 29.01 -17.49 -11.33
C THR A 105 28.86 -17.54 -12.85
N LEU A 106 27.71 -17.15 -13.39
CA LEU A 106 27.45 -17.11 -14.83
C LEU A 106 28.35 -16.10 -15.56
N LEU A 107 28.58 -14.92 -14.97
CA LEU A 107 29.50 -13.92 -15.51
C LEU A 107 30.94 -14.46 -15.59
N ARG A 108 31.39 -15.17 -14.55
CA ARG A 108 32.72 -15.79 -14.50
C ARG A 108 32.86 -16.92 -15.51
N GLU A 109 31.84 -17.77 -15.66
CA GLU A 109 31.81 -18.84 -16.67
C GLU A 109 31.86 -18.27 -18.10
N ALA A 110 31.22 -17.13 -18.34
CA ALA A 110 31.28 -16.43 -19.61
C ALA A 110 32.60 -15.65 -19.82
N GLY A 111 33.50 -15.61 -18.83
CA GLY A 111 34.82 -14.94 -18.90
C GLY A 111 34.82 -13.45 -18.55
N TRP A 112 33.72 -12.93 -18.00
CA TRP A 112 33.54 -11.51 -17.67
C TRP A 112 33.87 -11.28 -16.20
N ARG A 113 34.62 -10.20 -15.92
CA ARG A 113 35.14 -9.92 -14.57
C ARG A 113 34.16 -9.15 -13.70
N SER A 114 33.21 -8.45 -14.32
CA SER A 114 32.18 -7.66 -13.64
C SER A 114 30.93 -7.51 -14.52
N ALA A 115 29.82 -7.12 -13.89
CA ALA A 115 28.59 -6.77 -14.62
C ALA A 115 28.75 -5.50 -15.47
N GLU A 116 29.59 -4.54 -15.05
CA GLU A 116 29.90 -3.34 -15.84
C GLU A 116 30.67 -3.66 -17.12
N ASP A 117 31.63 -4.59 -17.05
CA ASP A 117 32.31 -5.11 -18.24
C ASP A 117 31.30 -5.80 -19.18
N ALA A 118 30.38 -6.59 -18.59
CA ALA A 118 29.26 -7.25 -19.29
C ALA A 118 28.42 -6.28 -20.11
N ILE A 119 27.95 -5.22 -19.45
CA ILE A 119 27.12 -4.19 -20.06
C ILE A 119 27.88 -3.46 -21.18
N THR A 120 29.16 -3.16 -20.96
CA THR A 120 29.97 -2.37 -21.90
C THR A 120 30.23 -3.14 -23.20
N GLU A 121 30.65 -4.40 -23.13
CA GLU A 121 30.96 -5.14 -24.35
C GLU A 121 29.68 -5.60 -25.07
N VAL A 122 28.57 -5.83 -24.36
CA VAL A 122 27.24 -6.03 -25.00
C VAL A 122 26.82 -4.76 -25.75
N ALA A 123 27.00 -3.58 -25.17
CA ALA A 123 26.69 -2.32 -25.84
C ALA A 123 27.55 -2.10 -27.10
N LYS A 124 28.82 -2.51 -27.06
CA LYS A 124 29.74 -2.46 -28.21
C LYS A 124 29.34 -3.47 -29.30
N LEU A 125 29.06 -4.73 -28.93
CA LEU A 125 28.57 -5.75 -29.85
C LEU A 125 27.25 -5.34 -30.50
N ARG A 126 26.36 -4.64 -29.78
CA ARG A 126 25.14 -4.05 -30.31
C ARG A 126 25.41 -2.95 -31.34
N ALA A 127 26.40 -2.10 -31.10
CA ALA A 127 26.81 -1.08 -32.07
C ALA A 127 27.37 -1.72 -33.35
N GLU A 128 28.17 -2.78 -33.22
CA GLU A 128 28.70 -3.57 -34.33
C GLU A 128 27.60 -4.36 -35.07
N LEU A 129 26.64 -4.95 -34.35
CA LEU A 129 25.47 -5.58 -34.95
C LEU A 129 24.61 -4.57 -35.71
N LYS A 130 24.46 -3.35 -35.19
CA LYS A 130 23.69 -2.28 -35.85
C LYS A 130 24.37 -1.76 -37.13
N THR A 131 25.70 -1.83 -37.21
CA THR A 131 26.43 -1.52 -38.45
C THR A 131 26.43 -2.70 -39.44
N LEU A 132 26.34 -3.93 -38.95
CA LEU A 132 26.14 -5.15 -39.77
C LEU A 132 24.69 -5.33 -40.25
N ASN A 133 23.71 -4.75 -39.56
CA ASN A 133 22.28 -4.83 -39.88
C ASN A 133 21.82 -3.71 -40.84
N GLY A 134 22.63 -3.40 -41.86
CA GLY A 134 22.08 -3.01 -43.16
C GLY A 134 21.15 -4.12 -43.68
N PRO A 135 20.27 -3.87 -44.67
CA PRO A 135 19.14 -4.75 -44.97
C PRO A 135 19.61 -6.18 -45.18
N PHE A 136 19.36 -7.03 -44.19
CA PHE A 136 19.60 -8.46 -44.25
C PHE A 136 18.54 -9.03 -45.19
N GLU A 137 18.78 -8.95 -46.50
CA GLU A 137 18.15 -9.87 -47.43
C GLU A 137 18.60 -11.26 -47.01
N LEU A 138 17.66 -12.03 -46.45
CA LEU A 138 17.77 -13.47 -46.30
C LEU A 138 17.94 -14.07 -47.70
N SER A 139 19.17 -14.06 -48.22
CA SER A 139 19.58 -14.83 -49.38
C SER A 139 19.37 -16.29 -49.05
N ARG A 140 18.22 -16.79 -49.49
CA ARG A 140 17.74 -18.15 -49.39
C ARG A 140 18.56 -19.04 -50.32
N GLU A 141 19.87 -19.18 -50.07
CA GLU A 141 20.72 -20.15 -50.76
C GLU A 141 22.08 -20.25 -50.04
N ASN A 142 22.12 -20.97 -48.92
CA ASN A 142 23.37 -21.58 -48.48
C ASN A 142 23.08 -22.89 -47.70
N PRO A 143 23.09 -24.06 -48.36
CA PRO A 143 22.80 -25.35 -47.71
C PRO A 143 24.00 -25.91 -46.93
N GLY A 144 24.85 -25.07 -46.36
CA GLY A 144 26.07 -25.48 -45.65
C GLY A 144 26.53 -24.57 -44.50
N GLY A 145 25.68 -23.69 -43.98
CA GLY A 145 26.04 -22.75 -42.91
C GLY A 145 25.96 -23.38 -41.52
N ASP A 146 27.09 -23.37 -40.80
CA ASP A 146 27.25 -23.86 -39.43
C ASP A 146 26.17 -23.38 -38.45
N PRO A 147 25.71 -24.22 -37.50
CA PRO A 147 24.70 -23.90 -36.49
C PRO A 147 25.15 -22.86 -35.42
N VAL A 148 26.36 -22.32 -35.54
CA VAL A 148 27.03 -21.51 -34.51
C VAL A 148 26.51 -20.06 -34.46
N LEU A 149 26.08 -19.48 -35.59
CA LEU A 149 25.67 -18.06 -35.66
C LEU A 149 24.28 -17.75 -35.06
N VAL A 150 23.36 -18.73 -35.06
CA VAL A 150 22.02 -18.57 -34.45
C VAL A 150 22.09 -18.58 -32.91
N SER A 151 23.15 -19.16 -32.35
CA SER A 151 23.38 -19.25 -30.90
C SER A 151 23.75 -17.90 -30.27
N TYR A 152 24.58 -17.08 -30.94
CA TYR A 152 25.06 -15.82 -30.34
C TYR A 152 24.02 -14.69 -30.34
N ALA A 153 23.17 -14.62 -31.36
CA ALA A 153 22.11 -13.62 -31.43
C ALA A 153 21.03 -13.83 -30.36
N THR A 154 20.69 -15.09 -30.08
CA THR A 154 19.72 -15.45 -29.03
C THR A 154 20.31 -15.25 -27.64
N VAL A 155 21.59 -15.59 -27.43
CA VAL A 155 22.30 -15.30 -26.16
C VAL A 155 22.42 -13.79 -25.91
N GLY A 156 22.69 -12.98 -26.94
CA GLY A 156 22.74 -11.52 -26.83
C GLY A 156 21.39 -10.92 -26.41
N LEU A 157 20.29 -11.34 -27.04
CA LEU A 157 18.94 -10.89 -26.66
C LEU A 157 18.54 -11.33 -25.25
N LEU A 158 18.95 -12.54 -24.83
CA LEU A 158 18.68 -13.04 -23.48
C LEU A 158 19.45 -12.23 -22.42
N LEU A 159 20.70 -11.86 -22.71
CA LEU A 159 21.52 -11.03 -21.83
C LEU A 159 20.98 -9.58 -21.75
N GLU A 160 20.50 -9.02 -22.85
CA GLU A 160 19.81 -7.72 -22.88
C GLU A 160 18.53 -7.73 -22.01
N ALA A 161 17.70 -8.75 -22.15
CA ALA A 161 16.49 -8.90 -21.34
C ALA A 161 16.81 -9.04 -19.85
N HIS A 162 17.87 -9.79 -19.50
CA HIS A 162 18.28 -9.98 -18.12
C HIS A 162 18.83 -8.71 -17.47
N LEU A 163 19.65 -7.95 -18.19
CA LEU A 163 20.16 -6.66 -17.70
C LEU A 163 19.05 -5.63 -17.52
N ALA A 164 18.07 -5.59 -18.42
CA ALA A 164 16.90 -4.73 -18.27
C ALA A 164 16.09 -5.09 -17.01
N LEU A 165 15.90 -6.39 -16.74
CA LEU A 165 15.23 -6.86 -15.52
C LEU A 165 15.98 -6.48 -14.24
N LEU A 166 17.32 -6.49 -14.26
CA LEU A 166 18.13 -6.08 -13.11
C LEU A 166 17.96 -4.59 -12.79
N VAL A 167 17.99 -3.73 -13.81
CA VAL A 167 17.77 -2.28 -13.63
C VAL A 167 16.38 -2.02 -13.08
N GLU A 168 15.37 -2.72 -13.60
CA GLU A 168 13.99 -2.58 -13.13
C GLU A 168 13.83 -3.12 -11.70
N ALA A 169 14.52 -4.21 -11.33
CA ALA A 169 14.53 -4.72 -9.96
C ALA A 169 15.16 -3.73 -8.96
N ASP A 170 16.26 -3.08 -9.34
CA ASP A 170 16.91 -2.05 -8.53
C ASP A 170 16.01 -0.82 -8.33
N ASP A 171 15.31 -0.39 -9.37
CA ASP A 171 14.37 0.73 -9.28
C ASP A 171 13.15 0.38 -8.41
N HIS A 172 12.66 -0.87 -8.49
CA HIS A 172 11.63 -1.36 -7.57
C HIS A 172 12.14 -1.37 -6.13
N LYS A 173 13.39 -1.79 -5.87
CA LYS A 173 13.99 -1.80 -4.53
C LYS A 173 14.10 -0.39 -3.95
N ARG A 174 14.54 0.59 -4.76
CA ARG A 174 14.58 2.02 -4.36
C ARG A 174 13.20 2.58 -4.07
N THR A 175 12.23 2.27 -4.93
CA THR A 175 10.85 2.73 -4.77
C THR A 175 10.23 2.16 -3.50
N ARG A 176 10.44 0.85 -3.25
CA ARG A 176 9.99 0.18 -2.03
C ARG A 176 10.58 0.81 -0.77
N SER A 177 11.90 1.01 -0.75
CA SER A 177 12.56 1.68 0.39
C SER A 177 11.99 3.08 0.65
N THR A 178 11.67 3.83 -0.41
CA THR A 178 11.05 5.16 -0.28
C THR A 178 9.63 5.09 0.27
N LEU A 179 8.85 4.09 -0.14
CA LEU A 179 7.50 3.85 0.37
C LEU A 179 7.52 3.42 1.84
N ASP A 180 8.43 2.53 2.22
CA ASP A 180 8.57 2.08 3.61
C ASP A 180 8.92 3.26 4.54
N ALA A 181 9.83 4.14 4.10
CA ALA A 181 10.15 5.36 4.83
C ALA A 181 8.94 6.31 4.97
N ARG A 182 8.11 6.43 3.91
CA ARG A 182 6.88 7.22 3.95
C ARG A 182 5.82 6.63 4.86
N ILE A 183 5.66 5.31 4.85
CA ILE A 183 4.73 4.60 5.74
C ILE A 183 5.13 4.84 7.18
N ALA A 184 6.42 4.66 7.52
CA ALA A 184 6.92 4.92 8.86
C ALA A 184 6.62 6.36 9.32
N ALA A 185 6.88 7.35 8.46
CA ALA A 185 6.61 8.76 8.76
C ALA A 185 5.11 9.06 8.94
N LEU A 186 4.24 8.44 8.13
CA LEU A 186 2.79 8.60 8.25
C LEU A 186 2.24 7.94 9.51
N THR A 187 2.78 6.79 9.90
CA THR A 187 2.41 6.13 11.16
C THR A 187 2.77 7.01 12.35
N GLU A 188 4.00 7.54 12.40
CA GLU A 188 4.43 8.44 13.47
C GLU A 188 3.58 9.72 13.54
N ALA A 189 3.23 10.30 12.38
CA ALA A 189 2.33 11.45 12.32
C ALA A 189 0.91 11.11 12.78
N GLY A 190 0.42 9.90 12.46
CA GLY A 190 -0.89 9.40 12.89
C GLY A 190 -0.96 9.22 14.40
N ASP A 191 0.07 8.62 15.00
CA ASP A 191 0.16 8.44 16.45
C ASP A 191 0.20 9.79 17.17
N ALA A 192 1.03 10.73 16.68
CA ALA A 192 1.10 12.08 17.23
C ALA A 192 -0.24 12.83 17.14
N LEU A 193 -0.98 12.68 16.03
CA LEU A 193 -2.30 13.28 15.89
C LEU A 193 -3.32 12.64 16.83
N SER A 194 -3.27 11.33 17.02
CA SER A 194 -4.12 10.60 17.96
C SER A 194 -3.92 11.12 19.40
N ASP A 195 -2.66 11.31 19.81
CA ASP A 195 -2.31 11.87 21.12
C ASP A 195 -2.80 13.32 21.29
N GLN A 196 -2.70 14.14 20.24
CA GLN A 196 -3.25 15.49 20.23
C GLN A 196 -4.76 15.50 20.40
N VAL A 197 -5.48 14.60 19.73
CA VAL A 197 -6.94 14.47 19.85
C VAL A 197 -7.32 14.05 21.27
N ALA A 198 -6.63 13.07 21.84
CA ALA A 198 -6.86 12.64 23.22
C ALA A 198 -6.65 13.79 24.22
N THR A 199 -5.60 14.58 24.02
CA THR A 199 -5.29 15.76 24.85
C THR A 199 -6.39 16.81 24.73
N ALA A 200 -6.79 17.17 23.52
CA ALA A 200 -7.84 18.16 23.28
C ALA A 200 -9.21 17.72 23.83
N MET A 201 -9.52 16.43 23.77
CA MET A 201 -10.72 15.87 24.41
C MET A 201 -10.67 16.03 25.94
N GLY A 202 -9.52 15.75 26.56
CA GLY A 202 -9.32 15.98 27.99
C GLY A 202 -9.49 17.45 28.39
N GLU A 203 -8.91 18.38 27.63
CA GLU A 203 -9.07 19.82 27.86
C GLU A 203 -10.53 20.27 27.71
N ARG A 204 -11.23 19.78 26.69
CA ARG A 204 -12.66 20.06 26.49
C ARG A 204 -13.48 19.62 27.69
N ASP A 205 -13.23 18.42 28.21
CA ASP A 205 -13.98 17.88 29.34
C ASP A 205 -13.68 18.66 30.63
N ALA A 206 -12.43 19.08 30.84
CA ALA A 206 -12.07 19.97 31.94
C ALA A 206 -12.79 21.34 31.86
N LEU A 207 -12.83 21.95 30.67
CA LEU A 207 -13.55 23.21 30.44
C LEU A 207 -15.07 23.05 30.64
N ALA A 208 -15.64 21.88 30.31
CA ALA A 208 -17.05 21.60 30.55
C ALA A 208 -17.37 21.58 32.06
N VAL A 209 -16.51 20.97 32.87
CA VAL A 209 -16.63 20.96 34.34
C VAL A 209 -16.49 22.38 34.91
N GLU A 210 -15.52 23.15 34.43
CA GLU A 210 -15.33 24.54 34.86
C GLU A 210 -16.55 25.41 34.53
N ARG A 211 -17.08 25.29 33.31
CA ARG A 211 -18.31 25.98 32.89
C ARG A 211 -19.48 25.65 33.81
N ASP A 212 -19.67 24.38 34.15
CA ASP A 212 -20.81 23.96 34.99
C ASP A 212 -20.67 24.47 36.42
N THR A 213 -19.44 24.47 36.96
CA THR A 213 -19.13 25.08 38.25
C THR A 213 -19.40 26.59 38.25
N LEU A 214 -19.00 27.30 37.19
CA LEU A 214 -19.24 28.73 37.08
C LEU A 214 -20.74 29.05 36.97
N LYS A 215 -21.52 28.24 36.25
CA LYS A 215 -22.98 28.40 36.19
C LYS A 215 -23.62 28.27 37.57
N GLU A 216 -23.24 27.25 38.34
CA GLU A 216 -23.77 27.06 39.69
C GLU A 216 -23.48 28.29 40.58
N ARG A 217 -22.27 28.85 40.51
CA ARG A 217 -21.93 30.07 41.26
C ARG A 217 -22.71 31.30 40.81
N VAL A 218 -23.01 31.41 39.51
CA VAL A 218 -23.86 32.50 38.99
C VAL A 218 -25.27 32.36 39.56
N ASP A 219 -25.86 31.17 39.50
CA ASP A 219 -27.20 30.91 40.03
C ASP A 219 -27.29 31.22 41.55
N GLU A 220 -26.26 30.84 42.32
CA GLU A 220 -26.15 31.18 43.75
C GLU A 220 -26.11 32.69 44.01
N LEU A 221 -25.31 33.42 43.22
CA LEU A 221 -25.18 34.87 43.35
C LEU A 221 -26.48 35.59 42.98
N GLU A 222 -27.17 35.14 41.93
CA GLU A 222 -28.47 35.67 41.54
C GLU A 222 -29.52 35.45 42.62
N ALA A 223 -29.54 34.25 43.22
CA ALA A 223 -30.44 33.94 44.33
C ALA A 223 -30.14 34.80 45.58
N ALA A 224 -28.86 35.01 45.90
CA ALA A 224 -28.44 35.87 47.00
C ALA A 224 -28.82 37.34 46.76
N ALA A 225 -28.63 37.85 45.54
CA ALA A 225 -29.02 39.20 45.15
C ALA A 225 -30.54 39.40 45.24
N ALA A 226 -31.33 38.44 44.76
CA ALA A 226 -32.79 38.48 44.88
C ALA A 226 -33.26 38.52 46.35
N LYS A 227 -32.61 37.76 47.24
CA LYS A 227 -32.89 37.75 48.67
C LYS A 227 -32.50 39.07 49.36
N ALA A 228 -31.40 39.70 48.94
CA ALA A 228 -30.99 41.00 49.46
C ALA A 228 -31.91 42.15 48.98
N ALA A 229 -32.51 42.01 47.80
CA ALA A 229 -33.43 43.00 47.22
C ALA A 229 -34.82 43.02 47.87
N THR A 230 -35.21 42.01 48.67
CA THR A 230 -36.44 42.07 49.46
C THR A 230 -36.27 42.93 50.72
N PRO A 231 -36.91 44.11 50.84
CA PRO A 231 -36.78 44.95 52.02
C PRO A 231 -37.50 44.32 53.22
N SER A 232 -36.78 44.19 54.34
CA SER A 232 -37.31 43.77 55.64
C SER A 232 -38.41 44.74 56.11
N SER A 233 -39.67 44.42 55.83
CA SER A 233 -40.83 45.15 56.33
C SER A 233 -41.14 44.76 57.78
N LYS A 234 -40.21 44.97 58.70
CA LYS A 234 -40.51 44.93 60.14
C LYS A 234 -41.11 46.28 60.54
N LYS A 235 -42.44 46.40 60.39
CA LYS A 235 -43.21 47.50 60.97
C LYS A 235 -43.03 47.48 62.50
N PRO A 236 -42.63 48.58 63.16
CA PRO A 236 -42.56 48.63 64.63
C PRO A 236 -43.97 48.44 65.20
N LYS A 237 -44.11 47.51 66.16
CA LYS A 237 -45.35 47.28 66.89
C LYS A 237 -45.68 48.54 67.70
N PRO A 238 -46.87 49.17 67.55
CA PRO A 238 -47.22 50.34 68.33
C PRO A 238 -47.37 49.98 69.81
N PRO A 239 -46.97 50.87 70.73
CA PRO A 239 -47.04 50.61 72.16
C PRO A 239 -48.50 50.49 72.61
N VAL A 240 -48.77 49.46 73.39
CA VAL A 240 -50.06 49.25 74.06
C VAL A 240 -50.19 50.31 75.15
N ALA A 241 -51.19 51.20 75.01
CA ALA A 241 -51.57 52.12 76.07
C ALA A 241 -52.39 51.36 77.13
N PRO A 242 -52.13 51.55 78.44
CA PRO A 242 -52.89 50.91 79.51
C PRO A 242 -54.13 51.71 79.93
N ALA A 243 -55.07 50.95 80.51
CA ALA A 243 -56.36 51.28 81.14
C ALA A 243 -57.58 51.35 80.21
#